data_AF-A0A3B9ZL12-F1
#
_entry.id   AF-A0A3B9ZL12-F1
#
_cell.length_a   1.000
_cell.length_b   1.000
_cell.length_c   1.000
_cell.angle_alpha   90.00
_cell.angle_beta   90.00
_cell.angle_gamma   90.00
#
_symmetry.space_group_name_H-M   'P 1'
#
loop_
_entity.id
_entity.type
_entity.pdbx_description
1 polymer ?
#
loop_
_entity_poly.entity_id
_entity_poly.type
_entity_poly.pdbx_seq_one_letter_code
_entity_poly.pdbx_strand_id
1 'polypeptide(L)'
;MALHKNFPKDKFAILEPDIRWFPADEALREQGYEKLLPPFVPELRKRIKGWRDKSYEGATATSKALLNWWFKQEHLAYGADGNSFLFQYYFAQREAVETIIWLYDVAGVRNKYDLLPFDSLGRVSPNMFDE
;
A
#
# COMPACT_ATOMS: atom_id res chain seq x y z
N MET A 1 7.30 9.73 -18.45
CA MET A 1 7.09 9.24 -17.07
C MET A 1 7.59 7.81 -17.02
N ALA A 2 8.56 7.49 -16.17
CA ALA A 2 9.12 6.15 -16.12
C ALA A 2 8.19 5.20 -15.35
N LEU A 3 7.45 4.38 -16.10
CA LEU A 3 6.81 3.19 -15.58
C LEU A 3 7.81 2.05 -15.68
N HIS A 4 7.90 1.23 -14.62
CA HIS A 4 8.69 0.01 -14.66
C HIS A 4 8.29 -0.85 -15.88
N LYS A 5 9.24 -1.50 -16.55
CA LYS A 5 8.97 -2.28 -17.78
C LYS A 5 7.88 -3.34 -17.59
N ASN A 6 7.87 -3.97 -16.41
CA ASN A 6 6.90 -4.99 -16.01
C ASN A 6 5.64 -4.42 -15.34
N PHE A 7 5.37 -3.12 -15.43
CA PHE A 7 4.17 -2.54 -14.85
C PHE A 7 2.92 -3.04 -15.61
N PRO A 8 1.96 -3.70 -14.95
CA PRO A 8 0.84 -4.32 -15.64
C PRO A 8 -0.16 -3.27 -16.14
N LYS A 9 -0.87 -3.62 -17.22
CA LYS A 9 -2.01 -2.83 -17.71
C LYS A 9 -3.29 -3.07 -16.92
N ASP A 10 -3.35 -4.19 -16.21
CA ASP A 10 -4.46 -4.52 -15.33
C ASP A 10 -4.36 -3.70 -14.02
N LYS A 11 -5.38 -2.88 -13.78
CA LYS A 11 -5.53 -2.02 -12.60
C LYS A 11 -5.88 -2.78 -11.31
N PHE A 12 -6.30 -4.04 -11.44
CA PHE A 12 -6.64 -4.92 -10.31
C PHE A 12 -5.46 -5.82 -9.91
N ALA A 13 -4.44 -5.95 -10.76
CA ALA A 13 -3.28 -6.79 -10.52
C ALA A 13 -2.51 -6.37 -9.26
N ILE A 14 -2.18 -7.35 -8.40
CA ILE A 14 -1.35 -7.13 -7.22
C ILE A 14 0.07 -6.78 -7.67
N LEU A 15 0.58 -5.63 -7.21
CA LEU A 15 1.90 -5.16 -7.60
C LEU A 15 2.95 -5.43 -6.52
N GLU A 16 4.07 -6.02 -6.93
CA GLU A 16 5.29 -6.13 -6.12
C GLU A 16 5.84 -4.75 -5.74
N PRO A 17 6.36 -4.51 -4.51
CA PRO A 17 6.85 -3.20 -4.07
C PRO A 17 7.82 -2.51 -5.05
N ASP A 18 8.62 -3.31 -5.76
CA ASP A 18 9.61 -2.83 -6.73
C ASP A 18 9.00 -2.54 -8.11
N ILE A 19 7.76 -2.93 -8.40
CA ILE A 19 7.07 -2.62 -9.66
C ILE A 19 6.18 -1.40 -9.42
N ARG A 20 6.77 -0.20 -9.51
CA ARG A 20 6.07 1.07 -9.25
C ARG A 20 6.47 2.12 -10.27
N TRP A 21 5.62 3.14 -10.36
CA TRP A 21 5.94 4.40 -11.02
C TRP A 21 7.09 5.13 -10.29
N PHE A 22 7.93 5.83 -11.04
CA PHE A 22 9.07 6.57 -10.52
C PHE A 22 9.13 8.00 -11.12
N PRO A 23 9.34 9.04 -10.28
CA PRO A 23 9.43 10.45 -10.72
C PRO A 23 10.80 10.83 -11.32
N ALA A 24 11.48 9.92 -12.02
CA ALA A 24 12.71 10.19 -12.76
C ALA A 24 12.88 9.15 -13.88
N ASP A 25 13.96 9.24 -14.66
CA ASP A 25 14.27 8.23 -15.67
C ASP A 25 14.52 6.85 -15.02
N GLU A 26 14.11 5.76 -15.68
CA GLU A 26 14.30 4.40 -15.19
C GLU A 26 15.79 4.08 -14.98
N ALA A 27 16.67 4.71 -15.77
CA ALA A 27 18.12 4.57 -15.61
C ALA A 27 18.65 5.08 -14.25
N LEU A 28 17.92 5.99 -13.58
CA LEU A 28 18.30 6.57 -12.29
C LEU A 28 17.77 5.77 -11.09
N ARG A 29 17.05 4.68 -11.34
CA ARG A 29 16.42 3.86 -10.30
C ARG A 29 17.45 3.31 -9.32
N GLU A 30 18.57 2.79 -9.80
CA GLU A 30 19.60 2.20 -8.93
C GLU A 30 20.38 3.23 -8.11
N GLN A 31 20.37 4.50 -8.51
CA GLN A 31 21.20 5.55 -7.89
C GLN A 31 20.46 6.42 -6.86
N GLY A 32 19.13 6.31 -6.76
CA GLY A 32 18.36 7.19 -5.88
C GLY A 32 16.87 6.95 -5.79
N TYR A 33 16.37 5.74 -6.08
CA TYR A 33 14.94 5.43 -6.02
C TYR A 33 14.29 5.84 -4.69
N GLU A 34 14.87 5.42 -3.58
CA GLU A 34 14.36 5.74 -2.24
C GLU A 34 14.52 7.23 -1.91
N LYS A 35 15.45 7.94 -2.59
CA LYS A 35 15.73 9.35 -2.31
C LYS A 35 14.67 10.30 -2.86
N LEU A 36 13.88 9.89 -3.85
CA LEU A 36 12.85 10.73 -4.47
C LEU A 36 11.44 10.39 -4.01
N LEU A 37 11.27 9.30 -3.26
CA LEU A 37 9.98 8.88 -2.74
C LEU A 37 9.69 9.52 -1.39
N PRO A 38 8.39 9.64 -1.02
CA PRO A 38 8.03 9.99 0.34
C PRO A 38 8.66 9.01 1.33
N PRO A 39 9.19 9.50 2.47
CA PRO A 39 10.17 8.79 3.30
C PRO A 39 9.69 7.43 3.83
N PHE A 40 8.40 7.29 4.17
CA PHE A 40 7.86 6.06 4.76
C PHE A 40 7.37 5.04 3.72
N VAL A 41 7.10 5.48 2.49
CA VAL A 41 6.38 4.67 1.48
C VAL A 41 7.14 3.41 1.05
N PRO A 42 8.46 3.45 0.77
CA PRO A 42 9.20 2.27 0.35
C PRO A 42 9.15 1.14 1.38
N GLU A 43 9.37 1.48 2.65
CA GLU A 43 9.41 0.52 3.76
C GLU A 43 8.00 -0.04 4.05
N LEU A 44 6.98 0.81 4.10
CA LEU A 44 5.60 0.38 4.35
C LEU A 44 5.14 -0.62 3.29
N ARG A 45 5.40 -0.39 2.01
CA ARG A 45 5.03 -1.33 0.93
C ARG A 45 5.62 -2.72 1.13
N LYS A 46 6.90 -2.81 1.53
CA LYS A 46 7.56 -4.09 1.82
C LYS A 46 6.87 -4.80 2.98
N ARG A 47 6.57 -4.09 4.07
CA ARG A 47 5.88 -4.65 5.25
C ARG A 47 4.46 -5.10 4.94
N ILE A 48 3.68 -4.30 4.21
CA ILE A 48 2.30 -4.63 3.84
C ILE A 48 2.25 -5.85 2.93
N LYS A 49 3.16 -5.95 1.95
CA LYS A 49 3.28 -7.15 1.12
C LYS A 49 3.50 -8.39 1.98
N GLY A 50 4.52 -8.37 2.84
CA GLY A 50 4.82 -9.49 3.73
C GLY A 50 3.66 -9.84 4.67
N TRP A 51 2.95 -8.84 5.17
CA TRP A 51 1.79 -9.02 6.03
C TRP A 51 0.58 -9.64 5.29
N ARG A 52 0.33 -9.19 4.05
CA ARG A 52 -0.70 -9.75 3.16
C ARG A 52 -0.40 -11.21 2.83
N ASP A 53 0.85 -11.54 2.51
CA ASP A 53 1.29 -12.90 2.19
C ASP A 53 1.11 -13.86 3.38
N LYS A 54 1.25 -13.33 4.61
CA LYS A 54 0.96 -14.04 5.87
C LYS A 54 -0.53 -14.05 6.25
N SER A 55 -1.43 -13.77 5.31
CA SER A 55 -2.88 -13.75 5.56
C SER A 55 -3.30 -12.84 6.71
N TYR A 56 -2.70 -11.65 6.78
CA TYR A 56 -3.04 -10.58 7.72
C TYR A 56 -2.77 -10.94 9.20
N GLU A 57 -1.71 -11.70 9.46
CA GLU A 57 -1.27 -12.07 10.83
C GLU A 57 -1.14 -10.84 11.76
N GLY A 58 -1.50 -11.01 13.04
CA GLY A 58 -1.44 -9.93 14.04
C GLY A 58 -2.64 -8.96 14.04
N ALA A 59 -3.43 -8.87 12.97
CA ALA A 59 -4.62 -8.01 12.99
C ALA A 59 -5.80 -8.63 13.74
N THR A 60 -6.75 -7.78 14.14
CA THR A 60 -7.96 -8.18 14.85
C THR A 60 -8.82 -9.14 14.02
N ALA A 61 -9.65 -9.94 14.68
CA ALA A 61 -10.54 -10.88 13.99
C ALA A 61 -11.49 -10.15 13.03
N THR A 62 -11.99 -8.98 13.44
CA THR A 62 -12.86 -8.12 12.63
C THR A 62 -12.14 -7.61 11.38
N SER A 63 -10.93 -7.05 11.52
CA SER A 63 -10.15 -6.57 10.38
C SER A 63 -9.83 -7.69 9.40
N LYS A 64 -9.45 -8.88 9.89
CA LYS A 64 -9.22 -10.06 9.03
C LYS A 64 -10.50 -10.45 8.27
N ALA A 65 -11.65 -10.48 8.93
CA ALA A 65 -12.91 -10.81 8.29
C ALA A 65 -13.27 -9.79 7.19
N LEU A 66 -13.15 -8.49 7.48
CA LEU A 66 -13.43 -7.42 6.52
C LEU A 66 -12.48 -7.45 5.32
N LEU A 67 -11.17 -7.61 5.54
CA LEU A 67 -10.17 -7.71 4.47
C LEU A 67 -10.43 -8.90 3.55
N ASN A 68 -10.77 -10.07 4.13
CA ASN A 68 -11.14 -11.24 3.35
C ASN A 68 -12.43 -11.02 2.57
N TRP A 69 -13.43 -10.37 3.18
CA TRP A 69 -14.68 -10.02 2.49
C TRP A 69 -14.41 -9.06 1.33
N TRP A 70 -13.72 -7.93 1.55
CA TRP A 70 -13.47 -6.93 0.50
C TRP A 70 -12.61 -7.43 -0.65
N PHE A 71 -11.58 -8.24 -0.39
CA PHE A 71 -10.53 -8.51 -1.39
C PHE A 71 -10.42 -9.97 -1.85
N LYS A 72 -11.11 -10.92 -1.19
CA LYS A 72 -11.09 -12.33 -1.58
C LYS A 72 -12.47 -12.90 -1.95
N GLN A 73 -13.54 -12.14 -1.73
CA GLN A 73 -14.88 -12.51 -2.17
C GLN A 73 -15.28 -11.71 -3.41
N GLU A 74 -16.10 -12.32 -4.26
CA GLU A 74 -16.70 -11.64 -5.40
C GLU A 74 -17.86 -10.77 -4.96
N HIS A 75 -17.92 -9.54 -5.47
CA HIS A 75 -18.97 -8.59 -5.15
C HIS A 75 -19.78 -8.28 -6.41
N LEU A 76 -21.02 -8.73 -6.46
CA LEU A 76 -21.94 -8.34 -7.54
C LEU A 76 -22.54 -6.97 -7.22
N ALA A 77 -22.39 -6.00 -8.13
CA ALA A 77 -22.99 -4.68 -8.03
C ALA A 77 -23.91 -4.42 -9.23
N TYR A 78 -24.91 -3.56 -9.05
CA TYR A 78 -25.85 -3.17 -10.10
C TYR A 78 -25.57 -1.73 -10.55
N GLY A 79 -25.43 -1.56 -11.87
CA GLY A 79 -25.30 -0.25 -12.49
C GLY A 79 -26.63 0.50 -12.52
N ALA A 80 -26.56 1.79 -12.84
CA ALA A 80 -27.74 2.64 -13.00
C ALA A 80 -28.65 2.20 -14.17
N ASP A 81 -28.09 1.43 -15.10
CA ASP A 81 -28.77 0.79 -16.23
C ASP A 81 -29.44 -0.55 -15.86
N GLY A 82 -29.32 -0.99 -14.59
CA GLY A 82 -29.87 -2.25 -14.10
C GLY A 82 -29.01 -3.47 -14.41
N ASN A 83 -27.91 -3.32 -15.14
CA ASN A 83 -27.00 -4.43 -15.44
C ASN A 83 -26.10 -4.75 -14.24
N SER A 84 -25.87 -6.03 -13.99
CA SER A 84 -24.94 -6.48 -12.96
C SER A 84 -23.50 -6.52 -13.46
N PHE A 85 -22.55 -6.12 -12.62
CA PHE A 85 -21.12 -6.26 -12.87
C PHE A 85 -20.39 -6.74 -11.62
N LEU A 86 -19.21 -7.34 -11.81
CA LEU A 86 -18.33 -7.72 -10.71
C LEU A 86 -17.52 -6.52 -10.26
N PHE A 87 -17.82 -6.03 -9.06
CA PHE A 87 -17.07 -4.99 -8.40
C PHE A 87 -15.76 -5.53 -7.86
N GLN A 88 -14.68 -4.82 -8.14
CA GLN A 88 -13.35 -5.10 -7.62
C GLN A 88 -12.64 -3.79 -7.28
N TYR A 89 -11.87 -3.78 -6.19
CA TYR A 89 -11.03 -2.65 -5.83
C TYR A 89 -9.79 -2.59 -6.73
N TYR A 90 -9.41 -1.39 -7.16
CA TYR A 90 -8.09 -1.22 -7.77
C TYR A 90 -7.01 -1.57 -6.76
N PHE A 91 -5.88 -2.11 -7.22
CA PHE A 91 -4.83 -2.53 -6.29
C PHE A 91 -4.33 -1.37 -5.41
N ALA A 92 -4.27 -0.14 -5.95
CA ALA A 92 -3.91 1.05 -5.17
C ALA A 92 -4.89 1.33 -4.01
N GLN A 93 -6.19 1.06 -4.20
CA GLN A 93 -7.20 1.22 -3.15
C GLN A 93 -7.03 0.13 -2.08
N ARG A 94 -6.82 -1.12 -2.51
CA ARG A 94 -6.53 -2.23 -1.59
C ARG A 94 -5.28 -1.97 -0.75
N GLU A 95 -4.18 -1.58 -1.38
CA GLU A 95 -2.91 -1.28 -0.69
C GLU A 95 -3.10 -0.15 0.33
N ALA A 96 -3.87 0.90 -0.01
CA ALA A 96 -4.15 1.99 0.93
C ALA A 96 -4.94 1.52 2.16
N VAL A 97 -6.02 0.74 1.97
CA VAL A 97 -6.83 0.19 3.07
C VAL A 97 -6.00 -0.74 3.96
N GLU A 98 -5.23 -1.64 3.35
CA GLU A 98 -4.33 -2.55 4.07
C GLU A 98 -3.26 -1.77 4.85
N THR A 99 -2.72 -0.69 4.30
CA THR A 99 -1.73 0.17 4.99
C THR A 99 -2.31 0.73 6.28
N ILE A 100 -3.50 1.35 6.21
CA ILE A 100 -4.13 2.00 7.36
C ILE A 100 -4.44 0.98 8.45
N ILE A 101 -5.00 -0.17 8.07
CA ILE A 101 -5.30 -1.25 9.02
C ILE A 101 -4.00 -1.79 9.64
N TRP A 102 -2.97 -2.04 8.85
CA TRP A 102 -1.71 -2.56 9.37
C TRP A 102 -1.06 -1.58 10.35
N LEU A 103 -1.01 -0.29 10.02
CA LEU A 103 -0.46 0.74 10.90
C LEU A 103 -1.18 0.76 12.25
N TYR A 104 -2.50 0.66 12.24
CA TYR A 104 -3.31 0.75 13.45
C TYR A 104 -3.36 -0.56 14.25
N ASP A 105 -3.77 -1.66 13.63
CA ASP A 105 -4.00 -2.95 14.31
C ASP A 105 -2.70 -3.67 14.66
N VAL A 106 -1.68 -3.59 13.78
CA VAL A 106 -0.49 -4.44 13.87
C VAL A 106 0.72 -3.65 14.36
N ALA A 107 1.00 -2.52 13.73
CA ALA A 107 2.13 -1.68 14.13
C ALA A 107 1.84 -0.84 15.38
N GLY A 108 0.56 -0.68 15.75
CA GLY A 108 0.16 0.04 16.96
C GLY A 108 0.43 1.55 16.89
N VAL A 109 0.45 2.13 15.68
CA VAL A 109 0.65 3.57 15.46
C VAL A 109 -0.54 4.33 16.02
N ARG A 110 -0.27 5.23 16.98
CA ARG A 110 -1.25 6.11 17.64
C ARG A 110 -1.00 7.58 17.36
N ASN A 111 0.23 7.95 17.02
CA ASN A 111 0.61 9.33 16.77
C ASN A 111 1.62 9.44 15.61
N LYS A 112 1.92 10.69 15.21
CA LYS A 112 2.84 11.00 14.09
C LYS A 112 4.28 10.52 14.31
N TYR A 113 4.74 10.47 15.55
CA TYR A 113 6.09 10.03 15.90
C TYR A 113 6.26 8.50 15.80
N ASP A 114 5.18 7.73 15.95
CA ASP A 114 5.21 6.28 15.79
C ASP A 114 5.48 5.86 14.33
N LEU A 115 5.44 6.81 13.38
CA LEU A 115 5.80 6.57 11.98
C LEU A 115 7.31 6.67 11.71
N LEU A 116 8.07 7.31 12.62
CA LEU A 116 9.51 7.51 12.45
C LEU A 116 10.31 6.20 12.24
N PRO A 117 9.98 5.07 12.88
CA PRO A 117 10.66 3.79 12.63
C PRO A 117 10.52 3.25 11.20
N PHE A 118 9.62 3.81 10.38
CA PHE A 118 9.45 3.43 8.97
C PHE A 118 10.26 4.29 8.01
N ASP A 119 10.98 5.30 8.51
CA ASP A 119 11.91 6.07 7.68
C ASP A 119 13.26 5.36 7.59
N SER A 120 13.44 4.61 6.50
CA SER A 120 14.70 3.90 6.25
C SER A 120 15.88 4.84 5.97
N LEU A 121 15.63 6.11 5.61
CA LEU A 121 16.65 7.07 5.21
C LEU A 121 16.97 8.10 6.30
N GLY A 122 16.27 8.08 7.44
CA GLY A 122 16.50 8.99 8.57
C GLY A 122 16.36 10.47 8.22
N ARG A 123 15.46 10.79 7.29
CA ARG A 123 15.21 12.14 6.77
C ARG A 123 14.20 12.92 7.61
N VAL A 124 13.30 12.22 8.27
CA VAL A 124 12.24 12.80 9.10
C VAL A 124 12.73 12.86 10.53
N SER A 125 12.70 14.07 11.10
CA SER A 125 12.99 14.31 12.51
C SER A 125 11.73 14.79 13.24
N PRO A 126 11.61 14.59 14.56
CA PRO A 126 10.46 15.05 15.33
C PRO A 126 10.17 16.55 15.17
N ASN A 127 11.21 17.36 14.97
CA ASN A 127 11.12 18.82 14.81
C ASN A 127 10.51 19.25 13.47
N MET A 128 10.29 18.32 12.53
CA MET A 128 9.60 18.60 11.26
C MET A 128 8.07 18.52 11.40
N PHE A 129 7.56 18.03 12.52
CA PHE A 129 6.13 18.03 12.78
C PHE A 129 5.74 19.32 13.49
N ASP A 130 4.83 20.09 12.89
CA ASP A 130 4.21 21.23 13.55
C ASP A 130 3.55 20.79 14.86
N GLU A 131 3.65 21.64 15.90
CA GLU A 131 3.04 21.40 17.23
C GLU A 131 1.51 21.40 17.17
#